data_AF-A0A353ZUU6-F1
#
_entry.id   AF-A0A353ZUU6-F1
#
_cell.length_a   1.000
_cell.length_b   1.000
_cell.length_c   1.000
_cell.angle_alpha   90.00
_cell.angle_beta   90.00
_cell.angle_gamma   90.00
#
_symmetry.space_group_name_H-M   'P 1'
#
loop_
_entity.id
_entity.type
_entity.pdbx_description
1 polymer ?
#
loop_
_entity_poly.entity_id
_entity_poly.type
_entity_poly.pdbx_seq_one_letter_code
_entity_poly.pdbx_strand_id
1 'polypeptide(L)'
;DIMDAGMRRLLRASLGLCPRHAWAYAAVEVELWQAGAGSRGGHQPFDVTILYEDLLDHVATGLERKSSLLHRHPDDVLVPVGPCRICMEMVSPGQPGLRMGYANSNTEALTAEANTLIHTTTWCLETVGLWRDRVCPECDPAGSEGTGDPVLLCRFHLARRRPLPEPLRNAVASRLQEVRGWMRHLTASMTDFGGAARAAENTSWIEAVGFFAGWGLPLYLATDPEEA
;
A
#
# COMPACT_ATOMS: atom_id res chain seq x y z
N ASP A 1 -0.34 16.89 4.01
CA ASP A 1 -0.98 15.92 4.89
C ASP A 1 -1.85 14.99 4.04
N ILE A 2 -1.73 13.67 4.20
CA ILE A 2 -2.56 12.66 3.52
C ILE A 2 -4.01 12.71 4.02
N MET A 3 -4.24 13.26 5.21
CA MET A 3 -5.58 13.50 5.75
C MET A 3 -6.33 14.59 5.00
N ASP A 4 -5.65 15.45 4.23
CA ASP A 4 -6.28 16.41 3.33
C ASP A 4 -6.88 15.72 2.07
N ALA A 5 -8.17 15.98 1.81
CA ALA A 5 -8.86 15.42 0.66
C ALA A 5 -8.31 15.97 -0.67
N GLY A 6 -7.77 17.19 -0.69
CA GLY A 6 -7.08 17.76 -1.85
C GLY A 6 -5.83 16.96 -2.22
N MET A 7 -5.01 16.64 -1.22
CA MET A 7 -3.83 15.80 -1.37
C MET A 7 -4.17 14.40 -1.86
N ARG A 8 -5.20 13.74 -1.31
CA ARG A 8 -5.62 12.41 -1.80
C ARG A 8 -6.07 12.44 -3.26
N ARG A 9 -6.79 13.49 -3.69
CA ARG A 9 -7.13 13.67 -5.12
C ARG A 9 -5.88 13.76 -6.01
N LEU A 10 -4.83 14.44 -5.55
CA LEU A 10 -3.55 14.49 -6.27
C LEU A 10 -2.86 13.12 -6.31
N LEU A 11 -2.85 12.40 -5.18
CA LEU A 11 -2.24 11.08 -5.09
C LEU A 11 -2.98 10.02 -5.91
N ARG A 12 -4.28 10.16 -6.18
CA ARG A 12 -4.99 9.31 -7.15
C ARG A 12 -4.38 9.38 -8.54
N ALA A 13 -3.91 10.55 -8.98
CA ALA A 13 -3.28 10.70 -10.30
C ALA A 13 -2.00 9.85 -10.43
N SER A 14 -1.24 9.69 -9.35
CA SER A 14 -0.05 8.83 -9.30
C SER A 14 -0.35 7.42 -8.77
N LEU A 15 -1.61 7.09 -8.50
CA LEU A 15 -2.06 5.85 -7.84
C LEU A 15 -1.29 5.58 -6.54
N GLY A 16 -1.14 6.62 -5.72
CA GLY A 16 -0.35 6.63 -4.50
C GLY A 16 1.07 7.11 -4.72
N LEU A 17 2.04 6.41 -4.11
CA LEU A 17 3.47 6.68 -4.21
C LEU A 17 4.17 5.65 -5.10
N CYS A 18 5.38 5.96 -5.57
CA CYS A 18 6.19 4.95 -6.26
C CYS A 18 6.60 3.83 -5.27
N PRO A 19 6.97 2.62 -5.74
CA PRO A 19 7.30 1.48 -4.88
C PRO A 19 8.20 1.81 -3.69
N ARG A 20 9.31 2.51 -3.94
CA ARG A 20 10.24 2.95 -2.91
C ARG A 20 9.57 3.81 -1.84
N HIS A 21 8.82 4.83 -2.26
CA HIS A 21 8.23 5.78 -1.32
C HIS A 21 6.98 5.25 -0.63
N ALA A 22 6.21 4.37 -1.26
CA ALA A 22 5.08 3.70 -0.64
C ALA A 22 5.52 2.86 0.56
N TRP A 23 6.50 1.98 0.35
CA TRP A 23 7.03 1.13 1.41
C TRP A 23 7.82 1.92 2.46
N ALA A 24 8.62 2.91 2.05
CA ALA A 24 9.31 3.77 3.01
C ALA A 24 8.33 4.57 3.87
N TYR A 25 7.24 5.09 3.30
CA TYR A 25 6.21 5.80 4.05
C TYR A 25 5.52 4.89 5.07
N ALA A 26 5.15 3.68 4.66
CA ALA A 26 4.55 2.70 5.56
C ALA A 26 5.51 2.26 6.68
N ALA A 27 6.77 1.98 6.37
CA ALA A 27 7.77 1.64 7.37
C ALA A 27 8.00 2.79 8.35
N VAL A 28 8.08 4.03 7.87
CA VAL A 28 8.24 5.21 8.74
C VAL A 28 7.08 5.35 9.74
N GLU A 29 5.83 5.15 9.30
CA GLU A 29 4.69 5.17 10.22
C GLU A 29 4.75 4.03 11.24
N VAL A 30 5.04 2.81 10.79
CA VAL A 30 5.11 1.63 11.67
C VAL A 30 6.25 1.75 12.68
N GLU A 31 7.44 2.21 12.27
CA GLU A 31 8.59 2.30 13.18
C GLU A 31 8.48 3.50 14.13
N LEU A 32 8.07 4.67 13.63
CA LEU A 32 8.24 5.93 14.38
C LEU A 32 6.98 6.40 15.10
N TRP A 33 5.79 5.91 14.74
CA TRP A 33 4.56 6.33 15.42
C TRP A 33 4.37 5.55 16.72
N GLN A 34 4.60 6.21 17.86
CA GLN A 34 4.45 5.58 19.19
C GLN A 34 3.20 6.06 19.95
N ALA A 35 2.49 7.06 19.42
CA ALA A 35 1.42 7.77 20.12
C ALA A 35 0.01 7.27 19.77
N GLY A 36 -0.13 6.04 19.26
CA GLY A 36 -1.40 5.52 18.76
C GLY A 36 -2.06 4.47 19.66
N ALA A 37 -3.35 4.27 19.44
CA ALA A 37 -4.16 3.26 20.11
C ALA A 37 -3.96 1.87 19.47
N GLY A 38 -4.81 0.90 19.83
CA GLY A 38 -4.80 -0.44 19.24
C GLY A 38 -3.76 -1.39 19.84
N SER A 39 -3.74 -2.63 19.34
CA SER A 39 -2.94 -3.74 19.89
C SER A 39 -1.42 -3.57 19.72
N ARG A 40 -0.98 -2.66 18.87
CA ARG A 40 0.45 -2.39 18.58
C ARG A 40 0.96 -1.06 19.18
N GLY A 41 0.17 -0.37 19.99
CA GLY A 41 0.61 0.84 20.71
C GLY A 41 1.11 1.96 19.79
N GLY A 42 0.44 2.16 18.66
CA GLY A 42 0.78 3.19 17.68
C GLY A 42 1.68 2.76 16.53
N HIS A 43 2.47 1.69 16.65
CA HIS A 43 3.36 1.19 15.59
C HIS A 43 2.56 0.61 14.41
N GLN A 44 1.82 1.47 13.71
CA GLN A 44 0.76 1.13 12.81
C GLN A 44 0.63 2.13 11.66
N PRO A 45 0.31 1.64 10.44
CA PRO A 45 0.36 2.45 9.23
C PRO A 45 -0.97 3.22 9.04
N PHE A 46 -1.29 4.17 9.92
CA PHE A 46 -2.59 4.85 9.93
C PHE A 46 -2.87 5.70 8.69
N ASP A 47 -2.00 6.64 8.30
CA ASP A 47 -2.31 7.45 7.11
C ASP A 47 -2.18 6.62 5.83
N VAL A 48 -1.34 5.58 5.86
CA VAL A 48 -1.29 4.57 4.80
C VAL A 48 -2.65 3.91 4.63
N THR A 49 -3.32 3.43 5.69
CA THR A 49 -4.64 2.81 5.51
C THR A 49 -5.68 3.80 4.98
N ILE A 50 -5.64 5.07 5.40
CA ILE A 50 -6.51 6.12 4.85
C ILE A 50 -6.24 6.35 3.35
N LEU A 51 -4.98 6.44 2.94
CA LEU A 51 -4.61 6.63 1.53
C LEU A 51 -5.02 5.42 0.69
N TYR A 52 -4.68 4.21 1.13
CA TYR A 52 -4.87 3.02 0.33
C TYR A 52 -6.34 2.57 0.30
N GLU A 53 -7.15 2.88 1.33
CA GLU A 53 -8.61 2.71 1.26
C GLU A 53 -9.20 3.54 0.10
N ASP A 54 -8.76 4.80 -0.02
CA ASP A 54 -9.20 5.72 -1.08
C ASP A 54 -8.76 5.27 -2.47
N LEU A 55 -7.53 4.76 -2.59
CA LEU A 55 -6.99 4.25 -3.85
C LEU A 55 -7.67 2.93 -4.27
N LEU A 56 -7.94 2.02 -3.33
CA LEU A 56 -8.65 0.77 -3.59
C LEU A 56 -10.03 1.04 -4.18
N ASP A 57 -10.80 1.96 -3.56
CA ASP A 57 -12.10 2.38 -4.06
C ASP A 57 -12.00 2.99 -5.47
N HIS A 58 -11.03 3.90 -5.65
CA HIS A 58 -10.81 4.56 -6.93
C HIS A 58 -10.55 3.56 -8.08
N VAL A 59 -9.66 2.59 -7.86
CA VAL A 59 -9.30 1.57 -8.87
C VAL A 59 -10.44 0.59 -9.08
N ALA A 60 -11.07 0.09 -8.01
CA ALA A 60 -12.17 -0.86 -8.11
C ALA A 60 -13.35 -0.27 -8.91
N THR A 61 -13.81 0.93 -8.55
CA THR A 61 -14.87 1.62 -9.28
C THR A 61 -14.45 1.95 -10.73
N GLY A 62 -13.16 2.18 -10.99
CA GLY A 62 -12.66 2.38 -12.36
C GLY A 62 -12.76 1.13 -13.22
N LEU A 63 -12.40 -0.03 -12.68
CA LEU A 63 -12.43 -1.32 -13.36
C LEU A 63 -13.84 -1.82 -13.67
N GLU A 64 -14.81 -1.50 -12.80
CA GLU A 64 -16.23 -1.85 -12.95
C GLU A 64 -16.96 -1.03 -14.04
N ARG A 65 -16.34 0.04 -14.55
CA ARG A 65 -16.96 0.85 -15.59
C ARG A 65 -17.16 0.04 -16.86
N LYS A 66 -18.29 0.27 -17.52
CA LYS A 66 -18.54 -0.28 -18.86
C LYS A 66 -17.61 0.39 -19.86
N SER A 67 -17.02 -0.41 -20.74
CA SER A 67 -16.28 0.12 -21.88
C SER A 67 -17.21 0.95 -22.77
N SER A 68 -16.76 2.13 -23.17
CA SER A 68 -17.49 3.05 -24.03
C SER A 68 -16.53 3.67 -25.04
N LEU A 69 -16.99 3.90 -26.28
CA LEU A 69 -16.19 4.57 -27.31
C LEU A 69 -15.93 6.05 -26.98
N LEU A 70 -16.70 6.64 -26.07
CA LEU A 70 -16.62 8.06 -25.69
C LEU A 70 -15.76 8.31 -24.44
N HIS A 71 -15.32 7.25 -23.76
CA HIS A 71 -14.59 7.35 -22.50
C HIS A 71 -13.30 6.53 -22.55
N ARG A 72 -12.35 6.85 -21.65
CA ARG A 72 -11.14 6.03 -21.47
C ARG A 72 -11.51 4.59 -21.14
N HIS A 73 -10.67 3.66 -21.56
CA HIS A 73 -10.91 2.24 -21.29
C HIS A 73 -10.85 2.00 -19.77
N PRO A 74 -11.70 1.14 -19.18
CA PRO A 74 -11.70 0.88 -17.74
C PRO A 74 -10.31 0.59 -17.17
N ASP A 75 -9.51 -0.18 -17.91
CA ASP A 75 -8.15 -0.57 -17.54
C ASP A 75 -7.15 0.58 -17.46
N ASP A 76 -7.48 1.77 -17.99
CA ASP A 76 -6.63 2.96 -17.85
C ASP A 76 -6.52 3.43 -16.40
N VAL A 77 -7.45 3.02 -15.52
CA VAL A 77 -7.36 3.28 -14.07
C VAL A 77 -6.15 2.61 -13.41
N LEU A 78 -5.55 1.60 -14.05
CA LEU A 78 -4.37 0.90 -13.54
C LEU A 78 -3.06 1.65 -13.82
N VAL A 79 -3.11 2.69 -14.67
CA VAL A 79 -1.92 3.44 -15.11
C VAL A 79 -1.90 4.81 -14.45
N PRO A 80 -0.80 5.16 -13.74
CA PRO A 80 -0.66 6.48 -13.18
C PRO A 80 -0.54 7.52 -14.31
N VAL A 81 -1.22 8.65 -14.14
CA VAL A 81 -1.17 9.79 -15.06
C VAL A 81 -0.26 10.91 -14.53
N GLY A 82 0.36 10.73 -13.36
CA GLY A 82 1.31 11.65 -12.76
C GLY A 82 2.47 10.93 -12.05
N PRO A 83 3.60 11.63 -11.85
CA PRO A 83 4.74 11.08 -11.12
C PRO A 83 4.46 11.02 -9.61
N CYS A 84 5.28 10.25 -8.88
CA CYS A 84 5.22 10.22 -7.42
C CYS A 84 5.49 11.61 -6.83
N ARG A 85 4.62 12.04 -5.91
CA ARG A 85 4.69 13.36 -5.29
C ARG A 85 6.00 13.61 -4.55
N ILE A 86 6.46 12.64 -3.75
CA ILE A 86 7.72 12.76 -3.01
C ILE A 86 8.91 12.89 -3.98
N CYS A 87 8.92 12.12 -5.08
CA CYS A 87 9.94 12.30 -6.12
C CYS A 87 9.93 13.73 -6.68
N MET A 88 8.75 14.29 -6.99
CA MET A 88 8.66 15.68 -7.49
C MET A 88 9.17 16.71 -6.49
N GLU A 89 8.87 16.53 -5.20
CA GLU A 89 9.32 17.43 -4.14
C GLU A 89 10.83 17.37 -3.93
N MET A 90 11.43 16.18 -4.06
CA MET A 90 12.88 16.02 -3.96
C MET A 90 13.66 16.63 -5.14
N VAL A 91 13.06 16.66 -6.33
CA VAL A 91 13.70 17.22 -7.55
C VAL A 91 13.60 18.75 -7.58
N SER A 92 12.68 19.35 -6.83
CA SER A 92 12.52 20.80 -6.80
C SER A 92 13.73 21.47 -6.12
N PRO A 93 14.35 22.52 -6.72
CA PRO A 93 15.49 23.20 -6.11
C PRO A 93 15.10 23.67 -4.71
N GLY A 94 15.88 23.23 -3.72
CA GLY A 94 15.56 23.43 -2.31
C GLY A 94 15.38 24.92 -2.02
N GLN A 95 14.22 25.29 -1.45
CA GLN A 95 14.07 26.62 -0.88
C GLN A 95 15.14 26.79 0.22
N PRO A 96 15.88 27.91 0.25
CA PRO A 96 16.85 28.18 1.30
C PRO A 96 16.14 28.30 2.66
N GLY A 97 16.51 27.44 3.61
CA GLY A 97 15.96 27.40 4.96
C GLY A 97 16.31 26.09 5.68
N LEU A 98 16.36 26.10 7.02
CA LEU A 98 16.46 24.88 7.83
C LEU A 98 15.31 23.94 7.46
N ARG A 99 15.61 22.78 6.87
CA ARG A 99 14.65 21.68 6.81
C ARG A 99 14.51 21.12 8.23
N MET A 100 13.69 21.76 9.06
CA MET A 100 13.25 21.13 10.29
C MET A 100 12.45 19.89 9.89
N GLY A 101 12.88 18.72 10.35
CA GLY A 101 12.15 17.47 10.16
C GLY A 101 10.79 17.52 10.87
N TYR A 102 10.00 16.45 10.71
CA TYR A 102 8.73 16.28 11.42
C TYR A 102 8.92 16.60 12.92
N ALA A 103 8.12 17.53 13.44
CA ALA A 103 8.12 17.93 14.86
C ALA A 103 9.45 18.43 15.47
N ASN A 104 10.33 19.11 14.70
CA ASN A 104 11.67 19.56 15.16
C ASN A 104 12.64 18.42 15.55
N SER A 105 12.38 17.20 15.07
CA SER A 105 13.21 16.04 15.38
C SER A 105 14.48 15.98 14.54
N ASN A 106 15.53 15.36 15.08
CA ASN A 106 16.77 15.07 14.35
C ASN A 106 16.48 14.06 13.24
N THR A 107 16.51 14.52 11.99
CA THR A 107 16.18 13.69 10.82
C THR A 107 17.14 12.51 10.63
N GLU A 108 18.42 12.66 10.99
CA GLU A 108 19.38 11.55 10.91
C GLU A 108 19.06 10.46 11.92
N ALA A 109 18.72 10.84 13.16
CA ALA A 109 18.35 9.89 14.21
C ALA A 109 17.06 9.13 13.85
N LEU A 110 16.02 9.84 13.40
CA LEU A 110 14.77 9.21 12.95
C LEU A 110 14.97 8.30 11.74
N THR A 111 15.88 8.66 10.82
CA THR A 111 16.23 7.81 9.68
C THR A 111 16.93 6.53 10.14
N ALA A 112 17.87 6.64 11.09
CA ALA A 112 18.54 5.47 11.65
C ALA A 112 17.55 4.53 12.36
N GLU A 113 16.61 5.10 13.14
CA GLU A 113 15.55 4.35 13.82
C GLU A 113 14.62 3.64 12.84
N ALA A 114 14.07 4.35 11.84
CA ALA A 114 13.18 3.76 10.84
C ALA A 114 13.87 2.67 10.00
N ASN A 115 15.17 2.77 9.76
CA ASN A 115 15.93 1.76 9.02
C ASN A 115 16.17 0.47 9.81
N THR A 116 15.88 0.43 11.12
CA THR A 116 15.94 -0.82 11.90
C THR A 116 14.84 -1.80 11.52
N LEU A 117 13.70 -1.30 11.02
CA LEU A 117 12.55 -2.08 10.54
C LEU A 117 12.05 -3.14 11.54
N ILE A 118 12.25 -2.93 12.84
CA ILE A 118 11.93 -3.92 13.88
C ILE A 118 10.43 -4.23 13.86
N HIS A 119 9.59 -3.21 13.96
CA HIS A 119 8.14 -3.37 14.07
C HIS A 119 7.52 -3.87 12.76
N THR A 120 8.04 -3.39 11.62
CA THR A 120 7.61 -3.78 10.28
C THR A 120 7.96 -5.24 10.00
N THR A 121 9.17 -5.67 10.34
CA THR A 121 9.62 -7.07 10.19
C THR A 121 8.79 -7.99 11.07
N THR A 122 8.62 -7.65 12.35
CA THR A 122 7.77 -8.43 13.27
C THR A 122 6.35 -8.58 12.72
N TRP A 123 5.74 -7.51 12.23
CA TRP A 123 4.40 -7.61 11.63
C TRP A 123 4.38 -8.52 10.40
N CYS A 124 5.35 -8.37 9.49
CA CYS A 124 5.43 -9.22 8.29
C CYS A 124 5.56 -10.70 8.66
N LEU A 125 6.44 -11.05 9.60
CA LEU A 125 6.64 -12.43 10.07
C LEU A 125 5.41 -13.00 10.78
N GLU A 126 4.78 -12.24 11.69
CA GLU A 126 3.58 -12.67 12.41
C GLU A 126 2.39 -12.96 11.48
N THR A 127 2.39 -12.34 10.30
CA THR A 127 1.23 -12.36 9.40
C THR A 127 1.48 -13.06 8.07
N VAL A 128 2.70 -13.52 7.77
CA VAL A 128 3.05 -14.11 6.47
C VAL A 128 2.11 -15.23 6.05
N GLY A 129 1.73 -16.11 6.98
CA GLY A 129 0.80 -17.22 6.71
C GLY A 129 -0.62 -16.79 6.32
N LEU A 130 -0.97 -15.51 6.45
CA LEU A 130 -2.29 -14.96 6.12
C LEU A 130 -2.33 -14.19 4.80
N TRP A 131 -1.18 -13.75 4.27
CA TRP A 131 -1.11 -12.96 3.04
C TRP A 131 -0.22 -13.55 1.94
N ARG A 132 0.63 -14.55 2.24
CA ARG A 132 1.59 -15.09 1.26
C ARG A 132 0.89 -15.71 0.04
N ASP A 133 -0.22 -16.40 0.25
CA ASP A 133 -1.05 -16.99 -0.82
C ASP A 133 -1.83 -15.93 -1.64
N ARG A 134 -1.84 -14.68 -1.18
CA ARG A 134 -2.49 -13.54 -1.85
C ARG A 134 -1.50 -12.64 -2.60
N VAL A 135 -0.20 -13.00 -2.57
CA VAL A 135 0.87 -12.30 -3.27
C VAL A 135 0.67 -12.43 -4.78
N CYS A 136 1.04 -11.37 -5.51
CA CYS A 136 1.07 -11.42 -6.96
C CYS A 136 2.04 -12.53 -7.44
N PRO A 137 1.60 -13.51 -8.24
CA PRO A 137 2.43 -14.65 -8.64
C PRO A 137 3.65 -14.24 -9.49
N GLU A 138 3.57 -13.11 -10.21
CA GLU A 138 4.75 -12.55 -10.91
C GLU A 138 5.74 -11.81 -9.99
N CYS A 139 5.34 -11.43 -8.78
CA CYS A 139 6.23 -10.84 -7.78
C CYS A 139 6.89 -11.90 -6.89
N ASP A 140 6.27 -13.07 -6.74
CA ASP A 140 6.80 -14.22 -6.00
C ASP A 140 6.67 -15.50 -6.83
N PRO A 141 7.53 -15.72 -7.84
CA PRO A 141 7.45 -16.89 -8.71
C PRO A 141 7.68 -18.21 -7.95
N ALA A 142 8.41 -18.16 -6.83
CA ALA A 142 8.73 -19.34 -6.01
C ALA A 142 7.53 -19.80 -5.17
N GLY A 143 6.62 -18.89 -4.80
CA GLY A 143 5.42 -19.19 -4.02
C GLY A 143 4.26 -19.76 -4.82
N SER A 144 4.31 -19.75 -6.16
CA SER A 144 3.22 -20.25 -7.01
C SER A 144 3.58 -21.55 -7.72
N GLU A 145 3.03 -22.69 -7.27
CA GLU A 145 3.01 -23.91 -8.07
C GLU A 145 1.98 -23.77 -9.21
N GLY A 146 2.44 -23.36 -10.39
CA GLY A 146 1.63 -23.30 -11.62
C GLY A 146 1.37 -21.88 -12.16
N THR A 147 0.41 -21.77 -13.09
CA THR A 147 -0.03 -20.45 -13.62
C THR A 147 -0.89 -19.77 -12.55
N GLY A 148 -0.26 -19.07 -11.61
CA GLY A 148 -0.95 -18.45 -10.46
C GLY A 148 -2.17 -17.61 -10.85
N ASP A 149 -3.12 -17.47 -9.92
CA ASP A 149 -4.42 -16.82 -10.15
C ASP A 149 -4.25 -15.38 -10.70
N PRO A 150 -4.76 -15.07 -11.90
CA PRO A 150 -4.65 -13.73 -12.49
C PRO A 150 -5.36 -12.63 -11.66
N VAL A 151 -6.31 -12.97 -10.79
CA VAL A 151 -6.95 -12.02 -9.86
C VAL A 151 -5.97 -11.50 -8.81
N LEU A 152 -4.90 -12.27 -8.52
CA LEU A 152 -3.87 -11.90 -7.54
C LEU A 152 -2.82 -10.94 -8.09
N LEU A 153 -2.78 -10.71 -9.41
CA LEU A 153 -1.78 -9.85 -10.03
C LEU A 153 -1.82 -8.42 -9.45
N CYS A 154 -0.64 -7.90 -9.14
CA CYS A 154 -0.51 -6.51 -8.72
C CYS A 154 -0.82 -5.56 -9.88
N ARG A 155 -1.05 -4.29 -9.54
CA ARG A 155 -1.40 -3.24 -10.51
C ARG A 155 -0.44 -3.17 -11.69
N PHE A 156 0.87 -3.32 -11.44
CA PHE A 156 1.88 -3.27 -12.51
C PHE A 156 1.72 -4.39 -13.52
N HIS A 157 1.47 -5.61 -13.05
CA HIS A 157 1.32 -6.79 -13.91
C HIS A 157 -0.02 -6.80 -14.64
N LEU A 158 -1.10 -6.34 -13.99
CA LEU A 158 -2.38 -6.09 -14.68
C LEU A 158 -2.24 -5.02 -15.77
N ALA A 159 -1.56 -3.90 -15.49
CA ALA A 159 -1.38 -2.82 -16.45
C ALA A 159 -0.60 -3.24 -17.71
N ARG A 160 0.33 -4.19 -17.58
CA ARG A 160 1.09 -4.78 -18.71
C ARG A 160 0.27 -5.73 -19.57
N ARG A 161 -0.80 -6.32 -19.02
CA ARG A 161 -1.67 -7.31 -19.69
C ARG A 161 -2.94 -6.72 -20.30
N ARG A 162 -3.06 -5.38 -20.34
CA ARG A 162 -4.21 -4.70 -20.92
C ARG A 162 -4.30 -4.94 -22.44
N PRO A 163 -5.50 -5.10 -23.02
CA PRO A 163 -6.80 -5.04 -22.35
C PRO A 163 -7.14 -6.30 -21.55
N LEU A 164 -7.78 -6.12 -20.39
CA LEU A 164 -8.20 -7.19 -19.50
C LEU A 164 -9.61 -7.70 -19.88
N PRO A 165 -9.85 -9.02 -19.88
CA PRO A 165 -11.20 -9.57 -19.99
C PRO A 165 -12.13 -9.03 -18.90
N GLU A 166 -13.38 -8.72 -19.24
CA GLU A 166 -14.36 -8.17 -18.29
C GLU A 166 -14.56 -9.03 -17.03
N PRO A 167 -14.66 -10.37 -17.10
CA PRO A 167 -14.75 -11.20 -15.89
C PRO A 167 -13.54 -11.02 -14.95
N LEU A 168 -12.33 -10.90 -15.52
CA LEU A 168 -11.13 -10.66 -14.72
C LEU A 168 -11.14 -9.28 -14.08
N ARG A 169 -11.57 -8.23 -14.80
CA ARG A 169 -11.69 -6.88 -14.22
C ARG A 169 -12.65 -6.84 -13.05
N ASN A 170 -13.82 -7.46 -13.20
CA ASN A 170 -14.84 -7.51 -12.15
C ASN A 170 -14.35 -8.32 -10.94
N ALA A 171 -13.64 -9.43 -11.16
CA ALA A 171 -13.05 -10.22 -10.08
C ALA A 171 -11.96 -9.45 -9.32
N VAL A 172 -11.06 -8.74 -10.04
CA VAL A 172 -10.07 -7.86 -9.41
C VAL A 172 -10.76 -6.75 -8.63
N ALA A 173 -11.75 -6.06 -9.21
CA ALA A 173 -12.48 -4.99 -8.51
C ALA A 173 -13.15 -5.49 -7.22
N SER A 174 -13.79 -6.66 -7.27
CA SER A 174 -14.40 -7.29 -6.10
C SER A 174 -13.38 -7.60 -5.01
N ARG A 175 -12.20 -8.15 -5.37
CA ARG A 175 -11.09 -8.36 -4.43
C ARG A 175 -10.63 -7.04 -3.80
N LEU A 176 -10.46 -5.98 -4.59
CA LEU A 176 -10.02 -4.68 -4.07
C LEU A 176 -11.04 -4.08 -3.08
N GLN A 177 -12.34 -4.28 -3.32
CA GLN A 177 -13.40 -3.86 -2.38
C GLN A 177 -13.40 -4.70 -1.09
N GLU A 178 -13.09 -6.00 -1.17
CA GLU A 178 -12.89 -6.85 0.01
C GLU A 178 -11.72 -6.34 0.86
N VAL A 179 -10.54 -6.15 0.26
CA VAL A 179 -9.35 -5.64 0.94
C VAL A 179 -9.63 -4.27 1.56
N ARG A 180 -10.39 -3.42 0.86
CA ARG A 180 -10.81 -2.12 1.38
C ARG A 180 -11.71 -2.26 2.61
N GLY A 181 -12.66 -3.19 2.60
CA GLY A 181 -13.52 -3.49 3.75
C GLY A 181 -12.70 -3.85 4.98
N TRP A 182 -11.71 -4.74 4.81
CA TRP A 182 -10.78 -5.11 5.87
C TRP A 182 -9.91 -3.94 6.34
N MET A 183 -9.43 -3.12 5.40
CA MET A 183 -8.64 -1.93 5.70
C MET A 183 -9.40 -0.91 6.52
N ARG A 184 -10.70 -0.73 6.27
CA ARG A 184 -11.55 0.15 7.10
C ARG A 184 -11.62 -0.32 8.55
N HIS A 185 -11.74 -1.62 8.76
CA HIS A 185 -11.75 -2.20 10.10
C HIS A 185 -10.37 -2.06 10.77
N LEU A 186 -9.29 -2.26 10.02
CA LEU A 186 -7.94 -1.97 10.51
C LEU A 186 -7.80 -0.50 10.93
N THR A 187 -8.17 0.45 10.06
CA THR A 187 -8.16 1.89 10.37
C THR A 187 -8.94 2.20 11.65
N ALA A 188 -10.16 1.68 11.77
CA ALA A 188 -10.99 1.91 12.94
C ALA A 188 -10.32 1.37 14.23
N SER A 189 -9.66 0.21 14.15
CA SER A 189 -8.97 -0.42 15.31
C SER A 189 -7.79 0.38 15.86
N MET A 190 -7.25 1.30 15.06
CA MET A 190 -6.12 2.17 15.44
C MET A 190 -6.57 3.46 16.14
N THR A 191 -7.89 3.63 16.35
CA THR A 191 -8.48 4.78 17.06
C THR A 191 -8.82 4.44 18.51
N ASP A 192 -8.92 5.45 19.37
CA ASP A 192 -9.17 5.28 20.82
C ASP A 192 -10.41 4.44 21.18
N PHE A 193 -11.41 4.42 20.29
CA PHE A 193 -12.68 3.69 20.49
C PHE A 193 -12.82 2.50 19.54
N GLY A 194 -11.77 2.15 18.80
CA GLY A 194 -11.74 1.04 17.86
C GLY A 194 -11.79 -0.32 18.54
N GLY A 195 -12.60 -1.24 17.99
CA GLY A 195 -12.47 -2.66 18.33
C GLY A 195 -11.19 -3.25 17.74
N ALA A 196 -10.66 -4.31 18.34
CA ALA A 196 -9.46 -4.98 17.84
C ALA A 196 -9.65 -5.52 16.41
N ALA A 197 -8.67 -5.29 15.54
CA ALA A 197 -8.64 -5.86 14.20
C ALA A 197 -8.52 -7.40 14.26
N ARG A 198 -9.25 -8.08 13.38
CA ARG A 198 -9.15 -9.52 13.14
C ARG A 198 -7.92 -9.83 12.29
N ALA A 199 -7.57 -11.11 12.20
CA ALA A 199 -6.40 -11.59 11.47
C ALA A 199 -6.32 -11.05 10.02
N ALA A 200 -7.39 -11.18 9.22
CA ALA A 200 -7.43 -10.70 7.84
C ALA A 200 -7.40 -9.16 7.74
N GLU A 201 -7.98 -8.46 8.71
CA GLU A 201 -7.94 -7.00 8.78
C GLU A 201 -6.51 -6.52 9.03
N ASN A 202 -5.77 -7.23 9.88
CA ASN A 202 -4.38 -6.95 10.23
C ASN A 202 -3.38 -7.10 9.07
N THR A 203 -3.74 -7.75 7.97
CA THR A 203 -2.89 -7.93 6.78
C THR A 203 -3.27 -7.04 5.61
N SER A 204 -4.46 -6.42 5.66
CA SER A 204 -5.04 -5.66 4.55
C SER A 204 -4.14 -4.52 4.04
N TRP A 205 -3.35 -3.89 4.91
CA TRP A 205 -2.40 -2.85 4.51
C TRP A 205 -1.25 -3.40 3.66
N ILE A 206 -0.70 -4.58 4.01
CA ILE A 206 0.35 -5.25 3.23
C ILE A 206 -0.20 -5.60 1.84
N GLU A 207 -1.41 -6.14 1.78
CA GLU A 207 -2.05 -6.49 0.51
C GLU A 207 -2.30 -5.27 -0.38
N ALA A 208 -2.81 -4.18 0.19
CA ALA A 208 -3.10 -2.98 -0.58
C ALA A 208 -1.81 -2.32 -1.08
N VAL A 209 -0.82 -2.13 -0.21
CA VAL A 209 0.48 -1.58 -0.63
C VAL A 209 1.13 -2.53 -1.65
N GLY A 210 1.08 -3.84 -1.42
CA GLY A 210 1.56 -4.87 -2.35
C GLY A 210 0.90 -4.79 -3.74
N PHE A 211 -0.41 -4.55 -3.80
CA PHE A 211 -1.13 -4.35 -5.07
C PHE A 211 -0.64 -3.11 -5.82
N PHE A 212 -0.48 -1.96 -5.15
CA PHE A 212 -0.16 -0.68 -5.80
C PHE A 212 1.33 -0.44 -6.04
N ALA A 213 2.18 -0.91 -5.11
CA ALA A 213 3.60 -0.64 -4.98
C ALA A 213 4.48 -1.90 -5.16
N GLY A 214 3.87 -3.07 -5.36
CA GLY A 214 4.58 -4.34 -5.52
C GLY A 214 4.96 -4.95 -4.18
N TRP A 215 5.35 -6.23 -4.20
CA TRP A 215 5.49 -7.07 -3.00
C TRP A 215 6.92 -7.22 -2.48
N GLY A 216 7.90 -6.51 -3.07
CA GLY A 216 9.31 -6.75 -2.80
C GLY A 216 9.71 -6.64 -1.32
N LEU A 217 9.28 -5.58 -0.62
CA LEU A 217 9.62 -5.39 0.80
C LEU A 217 9.00 -6.47 1.71
N PRO A 218 7.67 -6.73 1.71
CA PRO A 218 7.11 -7.72 2.62
C PRO A 218 7.62 -9.13 2.33
N LEU A 219 7.91 -9.48 1.07
CA LEU A 219 8.54 -10.75 0.73
C LEU A 219 9.95 -10.86 1.31
N TYR A 220 10.75 -9.79 1.20
CA TYR A 220 12.09 -9.72 1.79
C TYR A 220 12.06 -9.86 3.31
N LEU A 221 11.18 -9.10 4.00
CA LEU A 221 11.09 -9.10 5.46
C LEU A 221 10.47 -10.38 6.04
N ALA A 222 9.69 -11.11 5.25
CA ALA A 222 9.07 -12.36 5.66
C ALA A 222 9.87 -13.61 5.25
N THR A 223 11.09 -13.42 4.76
CA THR A 223 12.04 -14.54 4.56
C THR A 223 12.68 -14.84 5.91
N ASP A 224 12.75 -16.11 6.31
CA ASP A 224 13.39 -16.51 7.57
C ASP A 224 14.87 -16.08 7.52
N PRO A 225 15.43 -15.42 8.55
CA PRO A 225 16.85 -15.10 8.60
C PRO A 225 17.79 -16.30 8.45
N GLU A 226 17.31 -17.54 8.63
CA GLU A 226 18.10 -18.76 8.32
C GLU A 226 18.12 -19.14 6.82
N GLU A 227 17.23 -18.56 6.00
CA GLU A 227 17.12 -18.81 4.55
C GLU A 227 17.68 -17.67 3.66
N ALA A 228 18.15 -16.56 4.25
CA ALA A 228 18.69 -15.38 3.56
C ALA A 228 20.23 -15.37 3.48
#